data_AF-A0A820QEK5-F1
#
_entry.id   AF-A0A820QEK5-F1
#
_cell.length_a   1.000
_cell.length_b   1.000
_cell.length_c   1.000
_cell.angle_alpha   90.00
_cell.angle_beta   90.00
_cell.angle_gamma   90.00
#
_symmetry.space_group_name_H-M   'P 1'
#
loop_
_entity.id
_entity.type
_entity.pdbx_description
1 polymer ?
#
loop_
_entity_poly.entity_id
_entity_poly.type
_entity_poly.pdbx_seq_one_letter_code
_entity_poly.pdbx_strand_id
1 'polypeptide(L)'
;TETLDPVQIEQEIEKEGLEVTSTTEGEAEEDTTLVDIEDGAEEDIGANNIKLMMDVFVTQLPTCVNREMIDKAARDFATNLNTKQNRKRLIKALYTVQRTYLHLLPFYSRLI
;
A
#
# COMPACT_ATOMS: atom_id res chain seq x y z
N THR A 1 25.19 46.21 11.51
CA THR A 1 25.62 45.12 10.59
C THR A 1 25.98 43.94 11.44
N GLU A 2 24.96 43.22 11.91
CA GLU A 2 25.16 41.98 12.67
C GLU A 2 25.03 40.82 11.69
N THR A 3 26.18 40.17 11.47
CA THR A 3 26.30 38.92 10.75
C THR A 3 25.75 37.81 11.65
N LEU A 4 24.64 37.18 11.22
CA LEU A 4 24.11 35.98 11.88
C LEU A 4 25.03 34.79 11.57
N ASP A 5 25.49 34.13 12.63
CA ASP A 5 26.35 32.95 12.62
C ASP A 5 25.60 31.71 12.08
N PRO A 6 26.20 30.93 11.16
CA PRO A 6 25.56 29.78 10.51
C PRO A 6 25.40 28.53 11.41
N VAL A 7 25.89 28.56 12.65
CA VAL A 7 25.87 27.41 13.57
C VAL A 7 24.54 27.27 14.32
N GLN A 8 23.70 28.31 14.35
CA GLN A 8 22.40 28.26 15.03
C GLN A 8 21.28 27.61 14.20
N ILE A 9 21.46 27.42 12.89
CA ILE A 9 20.43 26.84 12.02
C ILE A 9 20.45 25.30 12.07
N GLU A 10 21.58 24.67 12.38
CA GLU A 10 21.73 23.22 12.32
C GLU A 10 21.21 22.48 13.57
N GLN A 11 20.94 23.18 14.68
CA GLN A 11 20.41 22.55 15.91
C GLN A 11 18.87 22.57 16.02
N GLU A 12 18.16 23.24 15.11
CA GLU A 12 16.68 23.29 15.13
C GLU A 12 16.00 22.24 14.23
N ILE A 13 16.73 21.56 13.34
CA ILE A 13 16.12 20.63 12.37
C ILE A 13 16.01 19.19 12.92
N GLU A 14 16.72 18.83 13.99
CA GLU A 14 16.71 17.46 14.55
C GLU A 14 15.63 17.20 15.62
N LYS A 15 14.74 18.15 15.92
CA LYS A 15 13.67 17.98 16.92
C LYS A 15 12.23 17.92 16.39
N GLU A 16 12.00 18.06 15.08
CA GLU A 16 10.66 17.90 14.47
C GLU A 16 10.45 16.50 13.86
N GLY A 17 10.98 15.48 14.52
CA GLY A 17 10.92 14.09 14.07
C GLY A 17 9.95 13.20 14.83
N LEU A 18 8.89 13.72 15.47
CA LEU A 18 7.85 12.87 16.08
C LEU A 18 6.62 13.66 16.53
N GLU A 19 5.55 13.69 15.71
CA GLU A 19 4.13 13.58 16.12
C GLU A 19 3.23 13.91 14.92
N VAL A 20 2.82 12.88 14.18
CA VAL A 20 1.58 12.93 13.40
C VAL A 20 0.67 11.87 14.00
N THR A 21 0.03 12.24 15.11
CA THR A 21 -1.20 11.61 15.59
C THR A 21 -2.36 12.22 14.80
N SER A 22 -2.80 11.54 13.73
CA SER A 22 -4.08 11.84 13.09
C SER A 22 -5.09 10.79 13.54
N THR A 23 -5.65 11.02 14.73
CA THR A 23 -6.95 10.47 15.12
C THR A 23 -8.01 11.36 14.49
N THR A 24 -8.66 10.88 13.43
CA THR A 24 -9.95 11.42 12.97
C THR A 24 -10.91 10.24 12.84
N GLU A 25 -11.68 10.02 13.90
CA GLU A 25 -12.97 9.34 13.82
C GLU A 25 -13.96 10.29 13.13
N GLY A 26 -14.74 9.77 12.18
CA GLY A 26 -15.75 10.51 11.45
C GLY A 26 -16.21 9.76 10.20
N GLU A 27 -17.27 8.99 10.37
CA GLU A 27 -18.02 8.19 9.38
C GLU A 27 -18.07 8.77 7.96
N ALA A 28 -17.72 7.92 6.99
CA ALA A 28 -18.42 7.87 5.72
C ALA A 28 -18.65 6.40 5.38
N GLU A 29 -19.91 5.99 5.48
CA GLU A 29 -20.45 4.74 4.99
C GLU A 29 -20.09 4.58 3.50
N GLU A 30 -19.19 3.64 3.19
CA GLU A 30 -19.25 2.90 1.93
C GLU A 30 -19.31 1.42 2.28
N ASP A 31 -20.49 0.86 2.05
CA ASP A 31 -20.84 -0.55 2.02
C ASP A 31 -19.90 -1.33 1.10
N THR A 32 -18.71 -1.67 1.59
CA THR A 32 -17.91 -2.75 1.02
C THR A 32 -18.20 -3.98 1.85
N THR A 33 -19.18 -4.75 1.40
CA THR A 33 -19.46 -6.12 1.84
C THR A 33 -18.16 -6.87 2.15
N LEU A 34 -17.81 -6.94 3.43
CA LEU A 34 -16.76 -7.79 3.95
C LEU A 34 -17.27 -9.22 3.84
N VAL A 35 -17.08 -9.82 2.66
CA VAL A 35 -17.19 -11.27 2.53
C VAL A 35 -15.98 -11.85 3.26
N ASP A 36 -16.08 -11.97 4.58
CA ASP A 36 -15.22 -12.83 5.38
C ASP A 36 -15.52 -14.27 4.96
N ILE A 37 -14.92 -14.68 3.84
CA ILE A 37 -14.72 -16.09 3.55
C ILE A 37 -13.69 -16.55 4.58
N GLU A 38 -14.19 -17.06 5.72
CA GLU A 38 -13.45 -17.98 6.57
C GLU A 38 -13.11 -19.20 5.71
N ASP A 39 -12.00 -19.13 4.97
CA ASP A 39 -11.51 -20.29 4.25
C ASP A 39 -10.64 -21.10 5.22
N GLY A 40 -11.32 -22.04 5.88
CA GLY A 40 -10.70 -23.21 6.45
C GLY A 40 -9.87 -23.92 5.38
N ALA A 41 -8.72 -24.43 5.80
CA ALA A 41 -7.78 -25.11 4.95
C ALA A 41 -8.40 -26.34 4.26
N GLU A 42 -8.85 -26.17 3.02
CA GLU A 42 -9.00 -27.26 2.05
C GLU A 42 -8.06 -26.94 0.88
N GLU A 43 -7.09 -27.82 0.61
CA GLU A 43 -6.17 -27.68 -0.52
C GLU A 43 -6.91 -27.93 -1.85
N ASP A 44 -7.73 -26.96 -2.24
CA ASP A 44 -8.44 -26.94 -3.51
C ASP A 44 -7.50 -26.48 -4.65
N ILE A 45 -7.69 -27.02 -5.86
CA ILE A 45 -6.94 -26.63 -7.06
C ILE A 45 -7.09 -25.12 -7.32
N GLY A 46 -8.22 -24.52 -6.89
CA GLY A 46 -8.44 -23.07 -6.87
C GLY A 46 -7.46 -22.30 -5.99
N ALA A 47 -7.08 -22.81 -4.82
CA ALA A 47 -6.16 -22.13 -3.90
C ALA A 47 -4.75 -21.97 -4.50
N ASN A 48 -4.27 -23.00 -5.21
CA ASN A 48 -3.00 -22.93 -5.94
C ASN A 48 -3.04 -21.91 -7.09
N ASN A 49 -4.16 -21.82 -7.79
CA ASN A 49 -4.35 -20.85 -8.87
C ASN A 49 -4.37 -19.41 -8.34
N ILE A 50 -5.10 -19.15 -7.24
CA ILE A 50 -5.15 -17.84 -6.57
C ILE A 50 -3.76 -17.41 -6.09
N LYS A 51 -2.97 -18.33 -5.53
CA LYS A 51 -1.60 -18.05 -5.11
C LYS A 51 -0.73 -17.60 -6.29
N LEU A 52 -0.79 -18.32 -7.41
CA LEU A 52 -0.05 -17.97 -8.63
C LEU A 52 -0.50 -16.61 -9.19
N MET A 53 -1.81 -16.36 -9.25
CA MET A 53 -2.35 -15.06 -9.68
C MET A 53 -1.86 -13.92 -8.79
N MET A 54 -1.80 -14.12 -7.47
CA MET A 54 -1.26 -13.14 -6.54
C MET A 54 0.24 -12.91 -6.75
N ASP A 55 1.01 -13.96 -7.04
CA ASP A 55 2.45 -13.83 -7.34
C ASP A 55 2.66 -13.01 -8.62
N VAL A 56 1.92 -13.31 -9.68
CA VAL A 56 1.93 -12.54 -10.93
C VAL A 56 1.55 -11.09 -10.67
N PHE A 57 0.47 -10.85 -9.92
CA PHE A 57 0.00 -9.52 -9.57
C PHE A 57 1.11 -8.68 -8.92
N VAL A 58 1.78 -9.24 -7.90
CA VAL A 58 2.87 -8.55 -7.19
C VAL A 58 4.06 -8.27 -8.10
N THR A 59 4.41 -9.17 -9.01
CA THR A 59 5.50 -8.94 -9.97
C THR A 59 5.16 -7.86 -11.01
N GLN A 60 3.88 -7.66 -11.32
CA GLN A 60 3.41 -6.66 -12.29
C GLN A 60 3.25 -5.27 -11.65
N LEU A 61 3.06 -5.17 -10.34
CA LEU A 61 2.87 -3.88 -9.64
C LEU A 61 3.92 -2.80 -9.97
N PRO A 62 5.23 -3.08 -10.11
CA PRO A 62 6.22 -2.06 -10.50
C PRO A 62 6.02 -1.50 -11.91
N THR A 63 5.29 -2.21 -12.77
CA THR A 63 5.00 -1.78 -14.14
C THR A 63 3.78 -0.88 -14.23
N CYS A 64 2.96 -0.81 -13.18
CA CYS A 64 1.76 0.03 -13.10
C CYS A 64 2.13 1.50 -12.84
N VAL A 65 2.77 2.14 -13.82
CA VAL A 65 3.30 3.51 -13.74
C VAL A 65 2.31 4.60 -14.14
N ASN A 66 1.08 4.23 -14.50
CA ASN A 66 0.04 5.19 -14.89
C ASN A 66 -1.27 4.93 -14.13
N ARG A 67 -2.13 5.95 -14.11
CA ARG A 67 -3.41 5.93 -13.38
C ARG A 67 -4.31 4.80 -13.86
N GLU A 68 -4.42 4.58 -15.16
CA GLU A 68 -5.30 3.56 -15.70
C GLU A 68 -4.85 2.12 -15.37
N MET A 69 -3.54 1.87 -15.35
CA MET A 69 -2.96 0.57 -15.01
C MET A 69 -3.18 0.25 -13.54
N ILE A 70 -2.96 1.21 -12.64
CA ILE A 70 -3.20 0.97 -11.21
C ILE A 70 -4.69 0.81 -10.91
N ASP A 71 -5.56 1.58 -11.57
CA ASP A 71 -7.02 1.46 -11.44
C ASP A 71 -7.52 0.11 -11.99
N LYS A 72 -6.93 -0.39 -13.09
CA LYS A 72 -7.21 -1.74 -13.59
C LYS A 72 -6.74 -2.81 -12.60
N ALA A 73 -5.51 -2.70 -12.09
CA ALA A 73 -4.97 -3.62 -11.11
C ALA A 73 -5.82 -3.66 -9.82
N ALA A 74 -6.31 -2.50 -9.35
CA ALA A 74 -7.19 -2.41 -8.20
C ALA A 74 -8.50 -3.20 -8.39
N ARG A 75 -9.15 -3.06 -9.54
CA ARG A 75 -10.36 -3.83 -9.88
C ARG A 75 -10.08 -5.33 -9.98
N ASP A 76 -8.97 -5.70 -10.62
CA ASP A 76 -8.57 -7.11 -10.77
C ASP A 76 -8.29 -7.75 -9.38
N PHE A 77 -7.67 -7.00 -8.46
CA PHE A 77 -7.44 -7.44 -7.08
C PHE A 77 -8.74 -7.58 -6.29
N ALA A 78 -9.62 -6.57 -6.34
CA ALA A 78 -10.87 -6.54 -5.58
C ALA A 78 -11.83 -7.68 -5.96
N THR A 79 -11.83 -8.09 -7.23
CA THR A 79 -12.74 -9.12 -7.76
C THR A 79 -12.29 -10.54 -7.47
N ASN A 80 -10.99 -10.83 -7.54
CA ASN A 80 -10.49 -12.23 -7.52
C ASN A 80 -9.44 -12.52 -6.46
N LEU A 81 -8.79 -11.50 -5.87
CA LEU A 81 -7.64 -11.66 -4.99
C LEU A 81 -7.87 -11.09 -3.58
N ASN A 82 -9.05 -10.55 -3.28
CA ASN A 82 -9.36 -9.89 -2.01
C ASN A 82 -9.57 -10.87 -0.84
N THR A 83 -8.51 -11.56 -0.43
CA THR A 83 -8.51 -12.42 0.76
C THR A 83 -7.68 -11.82 1.88
N LYS A 84 -7.94 -12.22 3.13
CA LYS A 84 -7.15 -11.77 4.30
C LYS A 84 -5.65 -12.02 4.13
N GLN A 85 -5.28 -13.15 3.55
CA GLN A 85 -3.89 -13.49 3.30
C GLN A 85 -3.27 -12.62 2.19
N ASN A 86 -3.98 -12.44 1.07
CA ASN A 86 -3.47 -11.64 -0.04
C ASN A 86 -3.37 -10.15 0.31
N ARG A 87 -4.28 -9.59 1.12
CA ARG A 87 -4.15 -8.23 1.66
C ARG A 87 -2.85 -8.03 2.42
N LYS A 88 -2.48 -8.98 3.30
CA LYS A 88 -1.19 -8.94 4.02
C LYS A 88 0.01 -9.03 3.07
N ARG A 89 -0.08 -9.86 2.03
CA ARG A 89 0.98 -9.99 1.02
C ARG A 89 1.12 -8.71 0.18
N LEU A 90 0.00 -8.08 -0.18
CA LEU A 90 -0.04 -6.82 -0.91
C LEU A 90 0.67 -5.72 -0.10
N ILE A 91 0.28 -5.51 1.16
CA ILE A 91 0.89 -4.50 2.03
C ILE A 91 2.41 -4.72 2.16
N LYS A 92 2.85 -5.97 2.34
CA LYS A 92 4.28 -6.30 2.39
C LYS A 92 4.99 -5.96 1.09
N ALA A 93 4.39 -6.27 -0.06
CA ALA A 93 4.97 -5.95 -1.36
C ALA A 93 5.10 -4.43 -1.55
N LEU A 94 4.07 -3.66 -1.20
CA LEU A 94 4.06 -2.20 -1.32
C LEU A 94 5.06 -1.51 -0.38
N TYR A 95 5.31 -2.08 0.80
CA TYR A 95 6.27 -1.51 1.77
C TYR A 95 7.73 -1.94 1.51
N THR A 96 7.95 -3.07 0.83
CA THR A 96 9.32 -3.59 0.54
C THR A 96 9.92 -3.00 -0.75
N VAL A 97 9.26 -2.00 -1.34
CA VAL A 97 9.66 -1.38 -2.60
C VAL A 97 11.04 -0.72 -2.47
N GLN A 98 11.91 -0.94 -3.46
CA GLN A 98 13.26 -0.35 -3.48
C GLN A 98 13.17 1.18 -3.59
N ARG A 99 14.14 1.91 -2.98
CA ARG A 99 14.19 3.38 -2.94
C ARG A 99 14.14 4.06 -4.33
N THR A 100 14.45 3.34 -5.40
CA THR A 100 14.36 3.81 -6.79
C THR A 100 12.93 4.01 -7.28
N TYR A 101 11.95 3.36 -6.66
CA TYR A 101 10.54 3.38 -7.06
C TYR A 101 9.68 4.27 -6.14
N LEU A 102 10.29 5.24 -5.45
CA LEU A 102 9.56 6.15 -4.57
C LEU A 102 8.52 7.01 -5.31
N HIS A 103 8.74 7.27 -6.61
CA HIS A 103 7.79 7.95 -7.48
C HIS A 103 6.50 7.16 -7.70
N LEU A 104 6.47 5.87 -7.34
CA LEU A 104 5.33 4.99 -7.52
C LEU A 104 4.37 5.01 -6.31
N LEU A 105 4.77 5.62 -5.19
CA LEU A 105 3.95 5.75 -3.98
C LEU A 105 2.58 6.39 -4.22
N PRO A 106 2.44 7.49 -5.00
CA PRO A 106 1.14 8.09 -5.29
C PRO A 106 0.20 7.15 -6.05
N PHE A 107 0.74 6.21 -6.82
CA PHE A 107 -0.07 5.19 -7.49
C PHE A 107 -0.44 4.08 -6.51
N TYR A 108 0.52 3.60 -5.72
CA TYR A 108 0.27 2.58 -4.70
C TYR A 108 -0.71 3.03 -3.61
N SER A 109 -0.72 4.31 -3.23
CA SER A 109 -1.70 4.86 -2.29
C SER A 109 -3.13 4.82 -2.81
N ARG A 110 -3.34 4.66 -4.12
CA ARG A 110 -4.67 4.53 -4.73
C ARG A 110 -5.17 3.09 -4.74
N LEU A 111 -4.27 2.13 -4.56
CA LEU A 111 -4.59 0.70 -4.47
C LEU A 111 -4.96 0.26 -3.05
N ILE A 112 -4.50 1.01 -2.04
CA ILE A 112 -4.75 0.79 -0.60
C ILE A 112 -6.05 1.49 -0.22
#